data_AF-A0A7C2K783-F1
#
_entry.id   AF-A0A7C2K783-F1
#
_cell.length_a   1.000
_cell.length_b   1.000
_cell.length_c   1.000
_cell.angle_alpha   90.00
_cell.angle_beta   90.00
_cell.angle_gamma   90.00
#
_symmetry.space_group_name_H-M   'P 1'
#
loop_
_entity.id
_entity.type
_entity.pdbx_description
1 polymer ?
#
loop_
_entity_poly.entity_id
_entity_poly.type
_entity_poly.pdbx_seq_one_letter_code
_entity_poly.pdbx_strand_id
1 'polypeptide(L)'
;MNRMQAWSGMFALSTYTGVVSPDYSVFGAISDVKGKFFEHLFKTPVFVDQFAQQSKGIGSGFNRLYTPDFGAVPAVIPPLPEQAAIVRFLDYVDRRIRRYIRAKQKLIKLLEEQKQA
;
A
#
# COMPACT_ATOMS: atom_id res chain seq x y z
N MET A 1 1.68 0.73 -9.66
CA MET A 1 2.79 -0.05 -9.06
C MET A 1 4.11 0.56 -9.47
N ASN A 2 5.00 0.89 -8.53
CA ASN A 2 6.37 1.26 -8.91
C ASN A 2 7.13 -0.02 -9.27
N ARG A 3 7.58 -0.17 -10.52
CA ARG A 3 8.18 -1.42 -11.00
C ARG A 3 9.47 -1.80 -10.27
N MET A 4 10.23 -0.80 -9.80
CA MET A 4 11.52 -0.98 -9.12
C MET A 4 11.38 -1.17 -7.60
N GLN A 5 10.19 -0.89 -7.06
CA GLN A 5 9.91 -0.94 -5.62
C GLN A 5 8.69 -1.83 -5.30
N ALA A 6 8.23 -2.62 -6.27
CA ALA A 6 7.13 -3.56 -6.04
C ALA A 6 7.52 -4.63 -5.01
N TRP A 7 8.78 -5.05 -5.01
CA TRP A 7 9.37 -5.97 -4.02
C TRP A 7 9.30 -5.46 -2.58
N SER A 8 9.16 -4.14 -2.37
CA SER A 8 9.00 -3.51 -1.05
C SER A 8 7.56 -3.09 -0.75
N GLY A 9 6.59 -3.53 -1.58
CA GLY A 9 5.17 -3.22 -1.40
C GLY A 9 4.76 -1.83 -1.90
N MET A 10 5.52 -1.21 -2.81
CA MET A 10 5.18 0.12 -3.36
C MET A 10 4.04 0.07 -4.39
N PHE A 11 2.83 -0.07 -3.85
CA PHE A 11 1.56 -0.02 -4.55
C PHE A 11 0.72 1.15 -4.03
N ALA A 12 0.03 1.82 -4.93
CA ALA A 12 -0.86 2.93 -4.60
C ALA A 12 -2.10 2.86 -5.50
N LEU A 13 -3.26 3.15 -4.89
CA LEU A 13 -4.50 3.40 -5.61
C LEU A 13 -4.57 4.87 -6.02
N SER A 14 -4.81 5.15 -7.30
CA SER A 14 -5.10 6.51 -7.77
C SER A 14 -6.61 6.72 -7.84
N THR A 15 -7.09 7.86 -7.32
CA THR A 15 -8.45 8.37 -7.55
C THR A 15 -8.49 9.46 -8.62
N TYR A 16 -7.36 9.75 -9.26
CA TYR A 16 -7.19 10.81 -10.24
C TYR A 16 -6.88 10.21 -11.61
N THR A 17 -7.45 10.81 -12.65
CA THR A 17 -7.04 10.60 -14.03
C THR A 17 -5.83 11.47 -14.34
N GLY A 18 -4.78 10.89 -14.88
CA GLY A 18 -3.56 11.63 -15.21
C GLY A 18 -2.46 10.72 -15.75
N VAL A 19 -1.26 11.29 -15.83
CA VAL A 19 -0.05 10.59 -16.28
C VAL A 19 0.87 10.30 -15.09
N VAL A 20 1.63 9.22 -15.18
CA VAL A 20 2.66 8.84 -14.21
C VAL A 20 3.99 8.67 -14.93
N SER A 21 5.10 8.72 -14.18
CA SER A 21 6.42 8.37 -14.73
C SER A 21 6.37 6.99 -15.40
N PRO A 22 7.11 6.77 -16.51
CA PRO A 22 7.24 5.47 -17.15
C PRO A 22 7.67 4.34 -16.21
N ASP A 23 8.25 4.66 -15.04
CA ASP A 23 8.62 3.70 -14.01
C ASP A 23 7.47 3.05 -13.26
N TYR A 24 6.24 3.52 -13.49
CA TYR A 24 5.04 2.93 -12.94
C TYR A 24 4.31 2.08 -13.98
N SER A 25 3.93 0.87 -13.58
CA SER A 25 2.86 0.14 -14.27
C SER A 25 1.51 0.53 -13.66
N VAL A 26 0.56 0.89 -14.53
CA VAL A 26 -0.83 1.25 -14.17
C VAL A 26 -1.75 0.10 -14.55
N PHE A 27 -2.68 -0.22 -13.66
CA PHE A 27 -3.61 -1.33 -13.82
C PHE A 27 -5.04 -0.85 -13.58
N GLY A 28 -5.96 -1.30 -14.43
CA GLY A 28 -7.39 -1.14 -14.25
C GLY A 28 -8.01 -2.46 -13.78
N ALA A 29 -9.03 -2.36 -12.93
CA ALA A 29 -9.82 -3.54 -12.58
C ALA A 29 -10.68 -3.97 -13.79
N ILE A 30 -10.71 -5.28 -14.05
CA ILE A 30 -11.53 -5.89 -15.10
C ILE A 30 -12.90 -6.37 -14.59
N SER A 31 -13.11 -6.31 -13.28
CA SER A 31 -14.34 -6.74 -12.59
C SER A 31 -14.61 -5.86 -11.38
N ASP A 32 -15.80 -6.01 -10.79
CA ASP A 32 -16.20 -5.26 -9.61
C ASP A 32 -15.35 -5.65 -8.39
N VAL A 33 -14.48 -4.72 -7.99
CA VAL A 33 -13.57 -4.90 -6.86
C VAL A 33 -13.43 -3.62 -6.05
N LYS A 34 -13.04 -3.77 -4.78
CA LYS A 34 -12.67 -2.63 -3.94
C LYS A 34 -11.17 -2.34 -4.11
N GLY A 35 -10.79 -1.34 -4.90
CA GLY A 35 -9.36 -1.02 -5.15
C GLY A 35 -8.50 -0.85 -3.88
N LYS A 36 -9.05 -0.23 -2.83
CA LYS A 36 -8.37 -0.09 -1.52
C LYS A 36 -8.05 -1.43 -0.86
N PHE A 37 -8.87 -2.46 -1.08
CA PHE A 37 -8.59 -3.80 -0.56
C PHE A 37 -7.27 -4.32 -1.13
N PHE A 38 -7.06 -4.20 -2.45
CA PHE A 38 -5.80 -4.60 -3.09
C PHE A 38 -4.61 -3.73 -2.66
N GLU A 39 -4.81 -2.43 -2.47
CA GLU A 39 -3.76 -1.56 -1.93
C GLU A 39 -3.26 -2.02 -0.55
N HIS A 40 -4.16 -2.48 0.32
CA HIS A 40 -3.78 -3.06 1.61
C HIS A 40 -3.20 -4.48 1.46
N LEU A 41 -3.83 -5.32 0.64
CA LEU A 41 -3.42 -6.71 0.40
C LEU A 41 -1.97 -6.79 -0.08
N PHE A 42 -1.63 -5.97 -1.08
CA PHE A 42 -0.30 -5.93 -1.71
C PHE A 42 0.80 -5.39 -0.79
N LYS A 43 0.44 -4.80 0.36
CA LYS A 43 1.37 -4.33 1.39
C LYS A 43 1.50 -5.30 2.57
N THR A 44 0.79 -6.42 2.55
CA THR A 44 0.96 -7.46 3.57
C THR A 44 2.30 -8.15 3.40
N PRO A 45 2.94 -8.63 4.49
CA PRO A 45 4.23 -9.32 4.40
C PRO A 45 4.22 -10.48 3.39
N VAL A 46 3.14 -11.27 3.38
CA VAL A 46 2.98 -12.40 2.45
C VAL A 46 3.07 -11.94 0.99
N PHE A 47 2.35 -10.87 0.60
CA PHE A 47 2.40 -10.38 -0.78
C PHE A 47 3.71 -9.68 -1.10
N VAL A 48 4.28 -8.93 -0.16
CA VAL A 48 5.61 -8.32 -0.33
C VAL A 48 6.66 -9.39 -0.62
N ASP A 49 6.64 -10.50 0.12
CA ASP A 49 7.54 -11.64 -0.11
C ASP A 49 7.31 -12.28 -1.48
N GLN A 50 6.05 -12.48 -1.89
CA GLN A 50 5.73 -12.99 -3.23
C GLN A 50 6.26 -12.06 -4.32
N PHE A 51 6.06 -10.74 -4.19
CA PHE A 51 6.57 -9.77 -5.15
C PHE A 51 8.09 -9.70 -5.18
N ALA A 52 8.75 -9.86 -4.02
CA ALA A 52 10.20 -9.94 -3.94
C ALA A 52 10.72 -11.19 -4.66
N GLN A 53 10.08 -12.35 -4.50
CA GLN A 53 10.45 -13.60 -5.18
C GLN A 53 10.27 -13.54 -6.69
N GLN A 54 9.24 -12.84 -7.17
CA GLN A 54 8.98 -12.67 -8.61
C GLN A 54 9.80 -11.53 -9.24
N SER A 55 10.42 -10.68 -8.42
CA SER A 55 11.25 -9.58 -8.92
C SER A 55 12.61 -10.09 -9.42
N LYS A 56 13.07 -9.55 -10.55
CA LYS A 56 14.35 -9.91 -11.17
C LYS A 56 15.28 -8.70 -11.13
N GLY A 57 16.55 -8.91 -10.78
CA GLY A 57 17.55 -7.84 -10.71
C GLY A 57 18.78 -8.23 -9.89
N ILE A 58 19.81 -7.38 -9.94
CA ILE A 58 21.03 -7.52 -9.13
C ILE A 58 21.04 -6.39 -8.10
N GLY A 59 20.86 -6.76 -6.82
CA GLY A 59 20.79 -5.80 -5.71
C GLY A 59 19.43 -5.09 -5.59
N SER A 60 19.15 -4.55 -4.41
CA SER A 60 17.84 -3.97 -4.07
C SER A 60 17.44 -2.76 -4.92
N GLY A 61 18.41 -2.03 -5.47
CA GLY A 61 18.16 -0.86 -6.33
C GLY A 61 17.73 -1.21 -7.76
N PHE A 62 17.97 -2.44 -8.21
CA PHE A 62 17.67 -2.86 -9.59
C PHE A 62 16.65 -4.00 -9.66
N ASN A 63 16.06 -4.40 -8.53
CA ASN A 63 14.99 -5.38 -8.49
C ASN A 63 13.73 -4.82 -9.16
N ARG A 64 13.28 -5.48 -10.22
CA ARG A 64 12.12 -5.08 -11.00
C ARG A 64 11.08 -6.19 -11.03
N LEU A 65 9.83 -5.85 -10.75
CA LEU A 65 8.69 -6.71 -11.01
C LEU A 65 8.07 -6.33 -12.36
N TYR A 66 8.16 -7.23 -13.35
CA TYR A 66 7.54 -7.03 -14.65
C TYR A 66 6.06 -7.37 -14.60
N THR A 67 5.27 -6.74 -15.47
CA THR A 67 3.82 -6.90 -15.51
C THR A 67 3.35 -8.36 -15.66
N PRO A 68 3.95 -9.21 -16.53
CA PRO A 68 3.57 -10.62 -16.61
C PRO A 68 3.84 -11.39 -15.32
N ASP A 69 4.99 -11.15 -14.68
CA ASP A 69 5.37 -11.80 -13.41
C ASP A 69 4.43 -11.34 -12.27
N PHE A 70 4.05 -10.06 -12.22
CA PHE A 70 3.02 -9.56 -11.30
C PHE A 70 1.67 -10.25 -11.52
N GLY A 71 1.22 -10.36 -12.77
CA GLY A 71 -0.05 -11.00 -13.12
C GLY A 71 -0.10 -12.50 -12.82
N ALA A 72 1.05 -13.15 -12.67
CA ALA A 72 1.16 -14.56 -12.32
C ALA A 72 1.07 -14.83 -10.80
N VAL A 73 1.13 -13.80 -9.95
CA VAL A 73 0.98 -13.96 -8.49
C VAL A 73 -0.48 -14.28 -8.15
N PRO A 74 -0.79 -15.47 -7.60
CA PRO A 74 -2.15 -15.82 -7.27
C PRO A 74 -2.65 -15.01 -6.07
N ALA A 75 -3.90 -14.54 -6.14
CA ALA A 75 -4.55 -13.83 -5.06
C ALA A 75 -5.95 -14.39 -4.81
N VAL A 76 -6.30 -14.58 -3.53
CA VAL A 76 -7.67 -14.89 -3.13
C VAL A 76 -8.46 -13.58 -3.07
N ILE A 77 -9.55 -13.52 -3.83
CA ILE A 77 -10.40 -12.34 -3.93
C ILE A 77 -11.75 -12.70 -3.29
N PRO A 78 -12.03 -12.24 -2.05
CA PRO A 78 -13.32 -12.50 -1.42
C PRO A 78 -14.44 -11.71 -2.11
N PRO A 79 -15.73 -12.02 -1.85
CA PRO A 79 -16.84 -11.25 -2.39
C PRO A 79 -16.77 -9.76 -2.03
N LEU A 80 -17.33 -8.91 -2.89
CA LEU A 80 -17.26 -7.45 -2.73
C LEU A 80 -17.72 -6.92 -1.35
N PRO A 81 -18.79 -7.45 -0.73
CA PRO A 81 -19.20 -7.01 0.61
C PRO A 81 -18.13 -7.25 1.68
N GLU A 82 -17.40 -8.37 1.57
CA GLU A 82 -16.31 -8.72 2.48
C GLU A 82 -15.08 -7.86 2.25
N GLN A 83 -14.69 -7.64 0.99
CA GLN A 83 -13.63 -6.67 0.65
C GLN A 83 -13.91 -5.30 1.27
N ALA A 84 -15.15 -4.82 1.16
CA ALA A 84 -15.57 -3.55 1.73
C ALA A 84 -15.56 -3.56 3.26
N ALA A 85 -15.94 -4.67 3.90
CA ALA A 85 -15.89 -4.82 5.36
C ALA A 85 -14.45 -4.76 5.89
N ILE A 86 -13.51 -5.44 5.24
CA ILE A 86 -12.08 -5.41 5.57
C ILE A 86 -11.55 -3.96 5.49
N VAL A 87 -11.81 -3.26 4.39
CA VAL A 87 -11.37 -1.86 4.22
C VAL A 87 -11.96 -0.95 5.31
N ARG A 88 -13.25 -1.08 5.62
CA ARG A 88 -13.89 -0.27 6.68
C ARG A 88 -13.26 -0.51 8.05
N PHE A 89 -12.91 -1.76 8.37
CA PHE A 89 -12.25 -2.10 9.62
C PHE A 89 -10.85 -1.48 9.69
N LEU A 90 -10.04 -1.61 8.63
CA LEU A 90 -8.71 -1.01 8.56
C LEU A 90 -8.77 0.52 8.68
N ASP A 91 -9.68 1.18 7.94
CA ASP A 91 -9.90 2.63 8.02
C ASP A 91 -10.35 3.07 9.44
N TYR A 92 -11.12 2.23 10.14
CA TYR A 92 -11.52 2.50 11.53
C TYR A 92 -10.32 2.46 12.50
N VAL A 93 -9.49 1.42 12.40
CA VAL A 93 -8.30 1.26 13.25
C VAL A 93 -7.28 2.37 12.96
N ASP A 94 -7.00 2.67 11.69
CA ASP A 94 -6.05 3.72 11.30
C ASP A 94 -6.47 5.10 11.83
N ARG A 95 -7.77 5.44 11.75
CA ARG A 95 -8.29 6.70 12.33
C ARG A 95 -8.06 6.79 13.83
N ARG A 96 -8.24 5.69 14.57
CA ARG A 96 -7.97 5.65 16.02
C ARG A 96 -6.49 5.86 16.30
N ILE A 97 -5.61 5.15 15.60
CA ILE A 97 -4.15 5.30 15.74
C ILE A 97 -3.73 6.74 15.46
N ARG A 98 -4.18 7.34 14.35
CA ARG A 98 -3.88 8.75 14.02
C ARG A 98 -4.39 9.74 15.06
N ARG A 99 -5.51 9.46 15.73
CA ARG A 99 -6.01 10.30 16.83
C ARG A 99 -5.06 10.24 18.02
N TYR A 100 -4.58 9.05 18.40
CA TYR A 100 -3.61 8.90 19.48
C TYR A 100 -2.27 9.56 19.16
N ILE A 101 -1.74 9.38 17.95
CA ILE A 101 -0.50 10.03 17.50
C ILE A 101 -0.61 11.55 17.64
N ARG A 102 -1.68 12.15 17.11
CA ARG A 102 -1.92 13.60 17.20
C ARG A 102 -1.99 14.10 18.64
N ALA A 103 -2.67 13.37 19.52
CA ALA A 103 -2.76 13.72 20.93
C ALA A 103 -1.38 13.69 21.61
N LYS A 104 -0.55 12.69 21.31
CA LYS A 104 0.81 12.58 21.86
C LYS A 104 1.74 13.66 21.30
N GLN A 105 1.69 13.96 20.01
CA GLN A 105 2.46 15.06 19.41
C GLN A 105 2.10 16.41 20.02
N LYS A 106 0.81 16.67 20.26
CA LYS A 106 0.37 17.89 20.96
C LYS A 106 0.94 17.98 22.38
N LEU A 107 0.92 16.87 23.12
CA LEU A 107 1.48 16.82 24.47
C LEU A 107 3.00 17.07 24.48
N ILE A 108 3.74 16.45 23.56
CA ILE A 108 5.19 16.66 23.41
C ILE A 108 5.48 18.15 23.20
N LYS A 109 4.75 18.79 22.28
CA LYS A 109 4.92 20.22 21.99
C LYS A 109 4.68 21.10 23.23
N LEU A 110 3.63 20.83 24.00
CA LEU A 110 3.35 21.58 25.24
C LEU A 110 4.44 21.42 26.30
N LEU A 111 5.02 20.23 26.42
CA LEU A 111 6.13 19.97 27.34
C LEU A 111 7.43 20.65 26.88
N GLU A 112 7.67 20.75 25.57
CA GLU A 112 8.79 21.50 25.02
C GLU A 112 8.65 23.01 25.28
N GLU A 113 7.44 23.56 25.07
CA GLU A 113 7.11 24.95 25.40
C GLU A 113 7.32 25.25 26.89
N GLN A 114 6.91 24.33 27.79
CA GLN A 114 7.10 24.49 29.23
C GLN A 114 8.58 24.47 29.65
N LYS A 115 9.44 23.67 29.00
CA LYS A 115 10.88 23.59 29.32
C LYS A 115 11.67 24.83 28.89
N GLN A 116 11.13 25.60 27.93
CA GLN A 116 11.76 26.82 27.41
C GLN A 116 11.32 28.09 28.16
N ALA A 117 10.28 27.99 28.99
CA ALA A 117 9.79 29.03 29.88
C ALA A 117 10.50 28.96 31.25
#